data_AF-F8VBV8-F1
#
_entry.id   AF-F8VBV8-F1
#
_cell.length_a   1.000
_cell.length_b   1.000
_cell.length_c   1.000
_cell.angle_alpha   90.00
_cell.angle_beta   90.00
_cell.angle_gamma   90.00
#
_symmetry.space_group_name_H-M   'P 1'
#
loop_
_entity.id
_entity.type
_entity.pdbx_description
1 polymer ?
#
loop_
_entity_poly.entity_id
_entity_poly.type
_entity_poly.pdbx_seq_one_letter_code
_entity_poly.pdbx_strand_id
1 'polypeptide(L)'
;FVMAYPEMLAAAADTLQSIGATTVASNAAAAAPTTGVVPPAADEVSALTAAHFAAHAAMYQSVSARAAAIHDQFVASLASSASSYAATEV
;
A
#
# COMPACT_ATOMS: atom_id res chain seq x y z
N PHE A 1 -35.96 8.10 4.08
CA PHE A 1 -35.31 6.77 4.24
C PHE A 1 -34.05 6.78 3.40
N VAL A 2 -32.92 6.38 3.99
CA VAL A 2 -31.66 6.10 3.29
C VAL A 2 -31.59 4.58 3.17
N MET A 3 -31.42 4.03 1.97
CA MET A 3 -31.04 2.62 1.80
C MET A 3 -29.52 2.55 1.86
N ALA A 4 -28.99 1.76 2.78
CA ALA A 4 -27.60 1.33 2.69
C ALA A 4 -27.55 0.16 1.69
N TYR A 5 -26.38 -0.09 1.10
CA TYR A 5 -26.11 -1.31 0.32
C TYR A 5 -24.95 -2.06 1.00
N PRO A 6 -25.20 -2.73 2.14
CA PRO A 6 -24.16 -3.38 2.94
C PRO A 6 -23.30 -4.37 2.15
N GLU A 7 -23.93 -5.11 1.23
CA GLU A 7 -23.27 -6.08 0.36
C GLU A 7 -22.27 -5.43 -0.61
N MET A 8 -22.57 -4.23 -1.11
CA MET A 8 -21.66 -3.48 -1.97
C MET A 8 -20.46 -2.95 -1.17
N LEU A 9 -20.67 -2.56 0.09
CA LEU A 9 -19.58 -2.16 0.99
C LEU A 9 -18.66 -3.34 1.35
N ALA A 10 -19.23 -4.52 1.59
CA ALA A 10 -18.47 -5.74 1.84
C ALA A 10 -17.63 -6.13 0.61
N ALA A 11 -18.24 -6.16 -0.59
CA ALA A 11 -17.53 -6.46 -1.83
C ALA A 11 -16.40 -5.45 -2.14
N ALA A 12 -16.62 -4.17 -1.82
CA ALA A 12 -15.60 -3.14 -1.94
C ALA A 12 -14.43 -3.38 -0.97
N ALA A 13 -14.71 -3.75 0.30
CA ALA A 13 -13.67 -4.09 1.27
C ALA A 13 -12.82 -5.28 0.81
N ASP A 14 -13.44 -6.35 0.29
CA ASP A 14 -12.73 -7.52 -0.25
C ASP A 14 -11.83 -7.17 -1.43
N THR A 15 -12.35 -6.34 -2.35
CA THR A 15 -11.59 -5.87 -3.51
C THR A 15 -10.38 -5.04 -3.08
N LEU A 16 -10.58 -4.12 -2.14
CA LEU A 16 -9.51 -3.28 -1.60
C LEU A 16 -8.47 -4.10 -0.82
N GLN A 17 -8.88 -5.16 -0.12
CA GLN A 17 -7.95 -6.07 0.54
C GLN A 17 -7.03 -6.77 -0.47
N SER A 18 -7.59 -7.25 -1.58
CA SER A 18 -6.81 -7.88 -2.67
C SER A 18 -5.83 -6.89 -3.32
N ILE A 19 -6.27 -5.65 -3.58
CA ILE A 19 -5.41 -4.58 -4.10
C ILE A 19 -4.30 -4.24 -3.12
N GLY A 20 -4.61 -4.12 -1.83
CA GLY A 20 -3.64 -3.86 -0.77
C GLY A 20 -2.55 -4.94 -0.71
N ALA A 21 -2.95 -6.21 -0.71
CA ALA A 21 -2.03 -7.34 -0.71
C ALA A 21 -1.11 -7.34 -1.95
N THR A 22 -1.68 -7.10 -3.14
CA THR A 22 -0.92 -7.01 -4.39
C THR A 22 0.08 -5.85 -4.38
N THR A 23 -0.32 -4.71 -3.81
CA THR A 23 0.52 -3.52 -3.67
C THR A 23 1.70 -3.78 -2.72
N VAL A 24 1.45 -4.38 -1.57
CA VAL A 24 2.51 -4.76 -0.61
C VAL A 24 3.51 -5.74 -1.25
N ALA A 25 3.01 -6.75 -1.96
CA ALA A 25 3.86 -7.70 -2.67
C ALA A 25 4.73 -7.01 -3.73
N SER A 26 4.16 -6.07 -4.48
CA SER A 26 4.87 -5.29 -5.51
C SER A 26 5.94 -4.38 -4.89
N ASN A 27 5.64 -3.72 -3.78
CA ASN A 27 6.60 -2.88 -3.05
C ASN A 27 7.77 -3.70 -2.50
N ALA A 28 7.48 -4.90 -1.97
CA ALA A 28 8.51 -5.83 -1.49
C ALA A 28 9.41 -6.32 -2.64
N ALA A 29 8.83 -6.68 -3.79
CA ALA A 29 9.59 -7.10 -4.97
C ALA A 29 10.48 -5.96 -5.52
N ALA A 30 10.01 -4.72 -5.45
CA ALA A 30 10.77 -3.55 -5.90
C ALA A 30 11.90 -3.14 -4.93
N ALA A 31 11.90 -3.59 -3.67
CA ALA A 31 12.85 -3.13 -2.66
C ALA A 31 14.30 -3.38 -3.07
N ALA A 32 14.68 -4.64 -3.32
CA ALA A 32 16.05 -5.01 -3.66
C ALA A 32 16.60 -4.29 -4.92
N PRO A 33 15.91 -4.30 -6.08
CA PRO A 33 16.45 -3.66 -7.29
C PRO A 33 16.52 -2.13 -7.18
N THR A 34 15.68 -1.48 -6.37
CA THR A 34 15.69 -0.02 -6.21
C THR A 34 16.67 0.47 -5.15
N THR A 35 16.98 -0.33 -4.13
CA THR A 35 18.04 -0.01 -3.15
C THR A 35 19.43 -0.45 -3.61
N GLY A 36 19.51 -1.41 -4.54
CA GLY A 36 20.76 -1.98 -5.05
C GLY A 36 21.30 -1.32 -6.32
N VAL A 37 21.03 -0.02 -6.54
CA VAL A 37 21.47 0.70 -7.74
C VAL A 37 23.00 0.77 -7.78
N VAL A 38 23.59 0.28 -8.88
CA VAL A 38 25.05 0.29 -9.09
C VAL A 38 25.44 1.58 -9.82
N PRO A 39 26.53 2.27 -9.43
CA PRO A 39 27.04 3.43 -10.15
C PRO A 39 27.34 3.09 -11.62
N PRO A 40 26.93 3.94 -12.59
CA PRO A 40 27.20 3.70 -14.01
C PRO A 40 28.68 3.85 -14.39
N ALA A 41 29.46 4.58 -13.57
CA ALA A 41 30.90 4.76 -13.72
C ALA A 41 31.57 4.92 -12.33
N ALA A 42 32.91 4.91 -12.31
CA ALA A 42 33.71 4.94 -11.07
C ALA A 42 33.91 6.36 -10.49
N ASP A 43 33.39 7.39 -11.14
CA ASP A 43 33.50 8.77 -10.67
C ASP A 43 32.57 9.04 -9.47
N GLU A 44 32.93 10.06 -8.69
CA GLU A 44 32.21 10.43 -7.48
C GLU A 44 30.77 10.87 -7.75
N VAL A 45 30.47 11.45 -8.92
CA VAL A 45 29.12 11.91 -9.29
C VAL A 45 28.21 10.71 -9.54
N SER A 46 28.71 9.69 -10.25
CA SER A 46 28.04 8.41 -10.47
C SER A 46 27.78 7.68 -9.14
N ALA A 47 28.77 7.64 -8.25
CA ALA A 47 28.63 7.02 -6.92
C ALA A 47 27.58 7.74 -6.06
N LEU A 48 27.64 9.07 -6.01
CA LEU A 48 26.67 9.89 -5.27
C LEU A 48 25.25 9.74 -5.82
N THR A 49 25.11 9.69 -7.15
CA THR A 49 23.81 9.52 -7.81
C THR A 49 23.17 8.17 -7.46
N ALA A 50 23.94 7.08 -7.54
CA ALA A 50 23.47 5.75 -7.13
C ALA A 50 23.07 5.71 -5.65
N ALA A 51 23.88 6.32 -4.76
CA ALA A 51 23.56 6.44 -3.34
C ALA A 51 22.27 7.24 -3.09
N HIS A 52 22.02 8.30 -3.87
CA HIS A 52 20.80 9.09 -3.75
C HIS A 52 19.55 8.27 -4.12
N PHE A 53 19.60 7.50 -5.21
CA PHE A 53 18.52 6.59 -5.58
C PHE A 53 18.26 5.54 -4.50
N ALA A 54 19.31 4.92 -3.96
CA ALA A 54 19.19 3.94 -2.90
C ALA A 54 18.56 4.54 -1.63
N ALA A 55 18.98 5.75 -1.24
CA ALA A 55 18.40 6.47 -0.11
C ALA A 55 16.92 6.81 -0.34
N HIS A 56 16.57 7.29 -1.53
CA HIS A 56 15.19 7.58 -1.90
C HIS A 56 14.32 6.31 -1.87
N ALA A 57 14.82 5.19 -2.39
CA ALA A 57 14.13 3.90 -2.33
C ALA A 57 13.89 3.43 -0.89
N ALA A 58 14.87 3.57 0.01
CA ALA A 58 14.70 3.24 1.42
C ALA A 58 13.64 4.13 2.10
N MET A 59 13.61 5.43 1.79
CA MET A 59 12.57 6.33 2.27
C MET A 59 11.19 5.94 1.74
N TYR A 60 11.08 5.64 0.44
CA TYR A 60 9.85 5.16 -0.18
C TYR A 60 9.33 3.90 0.52
N GLN A 61 10.18 2.91 0.81
CA GLN A 61 9.78 1.70 1.53
C GLN A 61 9.19 2.03 2.90
N SER A 62 9.82 2.94 3.66
CA SER A 62 9.29 3.37 4.97
C SER A 62 7.92 4.05 4.88
N VAL A 63 7.70 4.87 3.85
CA VAL A 63 6.44 5.56 3.61
C VAL A 63 5.38 4.56 3.16
N SER A 64 5.73 3.63 2.28
CA SER A 64 4.84 2.60 1.76
C SER A 64 4.32 1.67 2.87
N ALA A 65 5.16 1.35 3.86
CA ALA A 65 4.74 0.57 5.02
C ALA A 65 3.72 1.31 5.89
N ARG A 66 3.87 2.64 6.06
CA ARG A 66 2.88 3.47 6.75
C ARG A 66 1.57 3.55 5.97
N ALA A 67 1.65 3.69 4.65
CA ALA A 67 0.48 3.70 3.78
C ALA A 67 -0.28 2.37 3.82
N ALA A 68 0.41 1.23 3.85
CA ALA A 68 -0.20 -0.09 4.01
C ALA A 68 -0.98 -0.20 5.33
N ALA A 69 -0.41 0.26 6.45
CA ALA A 69 -1.11 0.25 7.74
C ALA A 69 -2.39 1.12 7.73
N ILE A 70 -2.34 2.29 7.08
CA ILE A 70 -3.52 3.16 6.93
C ILE A 70 -4.59 2.49 6.04
N HIS A 71 -4.16 1.86 4.95
CA HIS A 71 -5.04 1.11 4.04
C HIS A 71 -5.75 -0.03 4.78
N ASP A 72 -5.03 -0.81 5.57
CA ASP A 72 -5.61 -1.92 6.35
C ASP A 72 -6.66 -1.44 7.35
N GLN A 73 -6.39 -0.32 8.04
CA GLN A 73 -7.36 0.30 8.96
C GLN A 73 -8.62 0.79 8.22
N PHE A 74 -8.45 1.36 7.03
CA PHE A 74 -9.55 1.81 6.20
C PHE A 74 -10.42 0.63 5.74
N VAL A 75 -9.80 -0.44 5.22
CA VAL A 75 -10.51 -1.64 4.78
C VAL A 75 -11.26 -2.31 5.94
N ALA A 76 -10.63 -2.41 7.12
CA ALA A 76 -11.27 -2.96 8.31
C ALA A 76 -12.48 -2.11 8.75
N SER A 77 -12.36 -0.78 8.70
CA SER A 77 -13.46 0.14 9.04
C SER A 77 -14.63 0.01 8.06
N LEU A 78 -14.33 -0.17 6.76
CA LEU A 78 -15.33 -0.37 5.72
C LEU A 78 -16.10 -1.68 5.93
N ALA A 79 -15.40 -2.79 6.20
CA ALA A 79 -16.02 -4.08 6.50
C ALA A 79 -16.87 -4.05 7.79
N SER A 80 -16.40 -3.35 8.82
CA SER A 80 -17.19 -3.14 10.04
C SER A 80 -18.45 -2.32 9.77
N SER A 81 -18.35 -1.28 8.94
CA SER A 81 -19.50 -0.45 8.58
C SER A 81 -20.54 -1.23 7.79
N ALA A 82 -20.11 -2.07 6.84
CA ALA A 82 -20.98 -2.99 6.12
C ALA A 82 -21.78 -3.89 7.07
N SER A 83 -21.10 -4.49 8.06
CA SER A 83 -21.75 -5.35 9.06
C SER A 83 -22.78 -4.59 9.91
N SER A 84 -22.46 -3.36 10.33
CA SER A 84 -23.38 -2.51 11.10
C SER A 84 -24.63 -2.12 10.32
N TYR A 85 -24.50 -1.76 9.04
CA TYR A 85 -25.66 -1.45 8.19
C TYR A 85 -26.51 -2.68 7.94
N ALA A 86 -25.91 -3.84 7.66
CA ALA A 86 -26.63 -5.11 7.50
C ALA A 86 -27.44 -5.48 8.75
N ALA A 87 -26.93 -5.18 9.94
CA ALA A 87 -27.64 -5.44 11.20
C ALA A 87 -28.82 -4.49 11.47
N THR A 88 -28.86 -3.32 10.82
CA THR A 88 -29.88 -2.27 11.07
C THR A 88 -31.05 -2.34 10.09
N GLU A 89 -30.86 -2.97 8.93
CA GLU A 89 -31.92 -3.16 7.92
C GLU A 89 -32.77 -4.43 8.16
N VAL A 90 -32.59 -5.10 9.32
CA VAL A 90 -33.45 -6.19 9.83
C VAL A 90 -34.59 -5.62 10.67
#